data_AF-A0A9E7BBS7-F1
#
_entry.id   AF-A0A9E7BBS7-F1
#
_cell.length_a   1.000
_cell.length_b   1.000
_cell.length_c   1.000
_cell.angle_alpha   90.00
_cell.angle_beta   90.00
_cell.angle_gamma   90.00
#
_symmetry.space_group_name_H-M   'P 1'
#
loop_
_entity.id
_entity.type
_entity.pdbx_description
1 polymer ?
#
loop_
_entity_poly.entity_id
_entity_poly.type
_entity_poly.pdbx_seq_one_letter_code
_entity_poly.pdbx_strand_id
1 'polypeptide(L)' 'DGLWATCVQHEIDHLNGKLFIDYLTPLKRQLITRKMQKLKRDRARA' A
#
# COMPACT_ATOMS: atom_id res chain seq x y z
N ASP A 1 -21.43 1.92 -7.43
CA ASP A 1 -21.47 1.62 -5.98
C ASP A 1 -20.25 0.90 -5.39
N GLY A 2 -19.43 0.20 -6.18
CA GLY A 2 -18.28 -0.54 -5.62
C GLY A 2 -17.15 0.32 -5.04
N LEU A 3 -16.89 1.51 -5.58
CA LEU A 3 -15.76 2.36 -5.17
C LEU A 3 -15.90 2.85 -3.72
N TRP A 4 -17.09 3.32 -3.32
CA TRP A 4 -17.35 3.76 -1.96
C TRP A 4 -17.19 2.62 -0.95
N ALA A 5 -17.68 1.42 -1.30
CA ALA A 5 -17.50 0.24 -0.48
C ALA A 5 -16.00 -0.12 -0.32
N THR A 6 -15.20 0.00 -1.38
CA THR A 6 -13.75 -0.23 -1.32
C THR A 6 -13.05 0.83 -0.47
N CYS A 7 -13.43 2.10 -0.57
CA CYS A 7 -12.88 3.16 0.28
C CYS A 7 -13.16 2.89 1.76
N VAL A 8 -14.41 2.56 2.12
CA VAL A 8 -14.77 2.26 3.52
C VAL A 8 -14.00 1.04 4.04
N GLN A 9 -13.87 -0.03 3.24
CA GLN A 9 -13.08 -1.20 3.62
C GLN A 9 -11.59 -0.86 3.80
N HIS A 10 -11.04 0.00 2.95
CA HIS A 10 -9.65 0.47 3.06
C HIS A 10 -9.40 1.23 4.36
N GLU A 11 -10.30 2.13 4.74
CA GLU A 11 -10.19 2.88 6.00
C GLU A 11 -10.32 1.96 7.22
N ILE A 12 -11.22 0.98 7.18
CA ILE A 12 -11.36 -0.03 8.24
C ILE A 12 -10.09 -0.88 8.36
N ASP A 13 -9.48 -1.28 7.25
CA ASP A 13 -8.20 -2.01 7.26
C ASP A 13 -7.10 -1.22 7.95
N HIS A 14 -7.01 0.10 7.69
CA HIS A 14 -6.05 0.98 8.37
C HIS A 14 -6.27 1.03 9.88
N LEU A 15 -7.53 1.08 10.34
CA LEU A 15 -7.85 1.06 11.78
C LEU A 15 -7.40 -0.25 12.45
N ASN A 16 -7.38 -1.36 11.70
CA ASN A 16 -6.90 -2.65 12.17
C ASN A 16 -5.38 -2.85 11.97
N GLY A 17 -4.66 -1.83 11.47
CA GLY A 17 -3.24 -1.90 11.16
C GLY A 17 -2.91 -2.80 9.96
N LYS A 18 -3.91 -3.16 9.15
CA LYS A 18 -3.73 -3.92 7.91
C LYS A 18 -3.60 -2.96 6.74
N LEU A 19 -2.61 -3.21 5.90
CA LEU A 19 -2.44 -2.45 4.67
C LEU A 19 -2.84 -3.32 3.49
N PHE A 20 -3.23 -2.70 2.38
CA PHE A 20 -3.59 -3.44 1.16
C PHE A 20 -2.46 -4.38 0.68
N ILE A 21 -1.21 -4.04 1.01
CA ILE A 21 -0.02 -4.84 0.66
C ILE A 21 0.05 -6.19 1.37
N ASP A 22 -0.67 -6.35 2.49
CA ASP A 22 -0.71 -7.60 3.25
C ASP A 22 -1.59 -8.66 2.59
N TYR A 23 -2.48 -8.24 1.69
CA TYR A 23 -3.27 -9.14 0.83
C TYR A 23 -2.52 -9.58 -0.43
N LEU A 24 -1.32 -9.05 -0.69
CA LEU A 24 -0.52 -9.39 -1.86
C LEU A 24 0.41 -10.57 -1.58
N THR A 25 0.80 -11.28 -2.65
CA THR A 25 1.79 -12.33 -2.55
C THR A 25 3.16 -11.77 -2.11
N PRO A 26 4.00 -12.57 -1.43
CA PRO A 26 5.30 -12.11 -0.92
C PRO A 26 6.17 -11.43 -1.98
N LEU A 27 6.16 -11.96 -3.22
CA LEU A 27 6.90 -11.40 -4.35
C LEU A 27 6.41 -9.98 -4.72
N LYS A 28 5.10 -9.77 -4.81
CA LYS A 28 4.52 -8.46 -5.12
C LYS A 28 4.80 -7.44 -4.03
N ARG A 29 4.72 -7.86 -2.76
CA ARG A 29 5.07 -7.04 -1.59
C ARG A 29 6.52 -6.57 -1.67
N GLN A 30 7.47 -7.47 -1.96
CA GLN A 30 8.89 -7.12 -2.12
C GLN A 30 9.13 -6.13 -3.26
N LEU A 31 8.47 -6.30 -4.41
CA LEU A 31 8.59 -5.37 -5.55
C LEU A 31 8.09 -3.96 -5.18
N ILE A 32 6.92 -3.86 -4.54
CA ILE A 32 6.35 -2.58 -4.10
C ILE A 32 7.26 -1.90 -3.07
N THR A 33 7.75 -2.63 -2.07
CA THR A 33 8.66 -2.08 -1.07
C THR A 33 9.94 -1.52 -1.70
N ARG A 34 10.55 -2.25 -2.65
CA ARG A 34 11.75 -1.76 -3.37
C ARG A 34 11.45 -0.49 -4.18
N LYS A 35 10.30 -0.45 -4.87
CA LYS A 35 9.86 0.75 -5.62
C LYS A 35 9.64 1.94 -4.68
N MET A 36 8.98 1.72 -3.54
CA MET A 36 8.72 2.79 -2.55
C MET A 36 10.01 3.31 -1.92
N GLN A 37 10.97 2.45 -1.59
CA GLN A 37 12.29 2.87 -1.11
C GLN A 37 13.03 3.71 -2.15
N LYS A 38 12.98 3.33 -3.43
CA LYS A 38 13.57 4.13 -4.51
C LYS A 38 12.87 5.49 -4.63
N LEU A 39 11.54 5.50 -4.67
CA LEU A 39 10.75 6.74 -4.74
C LEU A 39 11.05 7.68 -3.57
N LYS A 40 11.19 7.15 -2.35
CA LYS A 40 11.55 7.94 -1.17
C LYS A 40 12.94 8.57 -1.31
N ARG A 41 13.93 7.84 -1.85
CA ARG A 41 15.26 8.39 -2.13
C ARG A 41 15.24 9.45 -3.22
N ASP A 42 14.50 9.21 -4.31
CA ASP A 42 14.41 10.14 -5.43
C ASP A 42 13.72 11.44 -5.01
N ARG A 43 12.64 11.36 -4.21
CA ARG A 43 11.96 12.54 -3.63
C ARG A 43 12.82 13.32 -2.65
N ALA A 44 13.71 12.66 -1.90
CA ALA A 44 14.60 13.35 -0.96
C ALA A 44 15.81 14.03 -1.62
N ARG A 45 16.06 13.73 -2.91
CA ARG A 45 17.12 14.35 -3.71
C ARG A 45 16.63 15.57 -4.51
N ALA A 46 15.31 15.69 -4.69
CA ALA A 46 14.65 16.86 -5.26
C ALA A 46 14.42 17.91 -4.16
#